data_AF-A0A3B9YPI1-F1
#
_entry.id   AF-A0A3B9YPI1-F1
#
_cell.length_a   1.000
_cell.length_b   1.000
_cell.length_c   1.000
_cell.angle_alpha   90.00
_cell.angle_beta   90.00
_cell.angle_gamma   90.00
#
_symmetry.space_group_name_H-M   'P 1'
#
loop_
_entity.id
_entity.type
_entity.pdbx_description
1 polymer ?
#
loop_
_entity_poly.entity_id
_entity_poly.type
_entity_poly.pdbx_seq_one_letter_code
_entity_poly.pdbx_strand_id
1 'polypeptide(L)'
;VSILRVAKQKPVELISDQLLLYADISEKAMREAREHACELMQGTYSTDGSCAISDLLVSGRWTHGNPITVTEAREMGLNVKAGMPADFVDLVRVHRVSRRGGPSVAFR
;
A
#
# COMPACT_ATOMS: atom_id res chain seq x y z
N VAL A 1 12.73 -4.56 -4.19
CA VAL A 1 12.85 -5.95 -4.71
C VAL A 1 11.43 -6.49 -4.88
N SER A 2 11.10 -7.13 -6.01
CA SER A 2 9.75 -7.67 -6.28
C SER A 2 9.84 -9.15 -6.64
N ILE A 3 9.18 -10.00 -5.85
CA ILE A 3 9.16 -11.44 -6.07
C ILE A 3 8.39 -11.83 -7.33
N LEU A 4 7.31 -11.11 -7.62
CA LEU A 4 6.52 -11.25 -8.86
C LEU A 4 7.37 -10.96 -10.10
N ARG A 5 8.22 -9.93 -10.04
CA ARG A 5 9.12 -9.61 -11.15
C ARG A 5 10.16 -10.71 -11.37
N VAL A 6 10.70 -11.30 -10.31
CA VAL A 6 11.65 -12.42 -10.41
C VAL A 6 10.97 -13.64 -11.03
N ALA A 7 9.76 -13.98 -10.58
CA ALA A 7 8.97 -15.09 -11.12
C ALA A 7 8.63 -14.92 -12.61
N LYS A 8 8.45 -13.68 -13.09
CA LYS A 8 8.14 -13.38 -14.50
C LYS A 8 9.36 -13.35 -15.41
N GLN A 9 10.55 -13.03 -14.90
CA GLN A 9 11.72 -12.70 -15.73
C GLN A 9 12.77 -13.81 -15.78
N LYS A 10 12.85 -14.67 -14.75
CA LYS A 10 13.81 -15.78 -14.74
C LYS A 10 13.18 -17.02 -15.38
N PRO A 11 13.96 -17.87 -16.08
CA PRO A 11 13.55 -19.23 -16.41
C PRO A 11 13.08 -19.96 -15.15
N VAL A 12 11.92 -20.63 -15.23
CA VAL A 12 11.25 -21.23 -14.06
C VAL A 12 12.12 -22.29 -13.39
N GLU A 13 12.95 -22.99 -14.17
CA GLU A 13 13.88 -24.03 -13.72
C GLU A 13 15.00 -23.47 -12.82
N LEU A 14 15.23 -22.15 -12.84
CA LEU A 14 16.22 -21.45 -12.02
C LEU A 14 15.59 -20.77 -10.80
N ILE A 15 14.33 -21.08 -10.49
CA ILE A 15 13.56 -20.52 -9.39
C ILE A 15 13.20 -21.65 -8.43
N SER A 16 13.50 -21.47 -7.14
CA SER A 16 13.07 -22.43 -6.12
C SER A 16 11.54 -22.45 -5.99
N ASP A 17 10.95 -23.61 -5.75
CA ASP A 17 9.50 -23.79 -5.52
C ASP A 17 8.94 -22.83 -4.46
N GLN A 18 9.69 -22.60 -3.38
CA GLN A 18 9.31 -21.66 -2.32
C GLN A 18 9.10 -20.23 -2.85
N LEU A 19 9.91 -19.79 -3.83
CA LEU A 19 9.80 -18.46 -4.43
C LEU A 19 8.60 -18.39 -5.39
N LEU A 20 8.25 -19.49 -6.06
CA LEU A 20 7.04 -19.59 -6.86
C LEU A 20 5.78 -19.54 -5.98
N LEU A 21 5.78 -20.25 -4.86
CA LEU A 21 4.71 -20.18 -3.86
C LEU A 21 4.54 -18.76 -3.33
N TYR A 22 5.63 -18.08 -2.97
CA TYR A 22 5.56 -16.69 -2.52
C TYR A 22 5.12 -15.73 -3.62
N ALA A 23 5.45 -15.99 -4.87
CA ALA A 23 4.94 -15.20 -5.99
C ALA A 23 3.41 -15.34 -6.10
N ASP A 24 2.88 -16.56 -6.04
CA ASP A 24 1.43 -16.81 -6.04
C ASP A 24 0.72 -16.12 -4.85
N ILE A 25 1.27 -16.27 -3.63
CA ILE A 25 0.73 -15.61 -2.44
C ILE A 25 0.76 -14.08 -2.61
N SER A 26 1.86 -13.53 -3.13
CA SER A 26 2.01 -12.09 -3.32
C SER A 26 1.01 -11.54 -4.35
N GLU A 27 0.75 -12.27 -5.43
CA GLU A 27 -0.22 -11.85 -6.45
C GLU A 27 -1.64 -11.82 -5.89
N LYS A 28 -2.02 -12.84 -5.11
CA LYS A 28 -3.31 -12.88 -4.41
C LYS A 28 -3.43 -11.73 -3.41
N ALA A 29 -2.42 -11.54 -2.56
CA ALA A 29 -2.41 -10.47 -1.57
C ALA A 29 -2.48 -9.07 -2.21
N MET A 30 -1.83 -8.85 -3.36
CA MET A 30 -1.92 -7.58 -4.08
C MET A 30 -3.31 -7.33 -4.64
N ARG A 31 -3.98 -8.36 -5.17
CA ARG A 31 -5.36 -8.25 -5.67
C ARG A 31 -6.33 -7.95 -4.53
N GLU A 32 -6.24 -8.67 -3.42
CA GLU A 32 -7.08 -8.44 -2.24
C GLU A 32 -6.85 -7.04 -1.65
N ALA A 33 -5.59 -6.61 -1.53
CA ALA A 33 -5.26 -5.28 -1.05
C ALA A 33 -5.83 -4.18 -1.96
N ARG A 34 -5.80 -4.38 -3.28
CA ARG A 34 -6.38 -3.45 -4.26
C ARG A 34 -7.89 -3.36 -4.10
N GLU A 35 -8.57 -4.51 -4.03
CA GLU A 35 -10.02 -4.60 -3.90
C GLU A 35 -10.49 -3.90 -2.62
N HIS A 36 -9.90 -4.26 -1.48
CA HIS A 36 -10.23 -3.62 -0.20
C HIS A 36 -9.92 -2.13 -0.20
N ALA A 37 -8.79 -1.68 -0.74
CA ALA A 37 -8.46 -0.26 -0.81
C ALA A 37 -9.46 0.50 -1.69
N CYS A 38 -9.87 -0.07 -2.84
CA CYS A 38 -10.84 0.56 -3.71
C CYS A 38 -12.19 0.70 -3.01
N GLU A 39 -12.65 -0.35 -2.31
CA GLU A 39 -13.89 -0.33 -1.53
C GLU A 39 -13.84 0.72 -0.40
N LEU A 40 -12.77 0.74 0.40
CA LEU A 40 -12.62 1.68 1.53
C LEU A 40 -12.61 3.16 1.10
N MET A 41 -12.17 3.44 -0.12
CA MET A 41 -12.08 4.80 -0.66
C MET A 41 -13.39 5.27 -1.31
N GLN A 42 -14.34 4.37 -1.57
CA GLN A 42 -15.66 4.74 -2.10
C GLN A 42 -16.38 5.70 -1.15
N GLY A 43 -17.19 6.59 -1.73
CA GLY A 43 -17.87 7.66 -1.00
C GLY A 43 -17.01 8.91 -0.77
N THR A 44 -15.68 8.78 -0.74
CA THR A 44 -14.76 9.94 -0.81
C THR A 44 -14.35 10.24 -2.26
N TYR A 45 -14.13 9.20 -3.06
CA TYR A 45 -13.82 9.29 -4.48
C TYR A 45 -14.88 8.54 -5.30
N SER A 46 -14.95 8.83 -6.61
CA SER A 46 -15.74 8.01 -7.55
C SER A 46 -15.19 6.58 -7.61
N THR A 47 -16.00 5.60 -8.03
CA THR A 47 -15.56 4.21 -8.14
C THR A 47 -14.27 4.07 -8.97
N ASP A 48 -14.23 4.72 -10.14
CA ASP A 48 -13.06 4.70 -11.02
C ASP A 48 -11.85 5.39 -10.36
N GLY A 49 -12.07 6.51 -9.66
CA GLY A 49 -11.03 7.22 -8.93
C GLY A 49 -10.44 6.40 -7.78
N SER A 50 -11.30 5.79 -6.95
CA SER A 50 -10.90 4.92 -5.85
C SER A 50 -10.04 3.75 -6.34
N CYS A 51 -10.47 3.10 -7.42
CA CYS A 51 -9.77 1.95 -7.98
C CYS A 51 -8.45 2.36 -8.64
N ALA A 52 -8.41 3.48 -9.37
CA ALA A 52 -7.17 3.99 -9.96
C ALA A 52 -6.11 4.37 -8.90
N ILE A 53 -6.53 5.00 -7.80
CA ILE A 53 -5.62 5.32 -6.69
C ILE A 53 -5.12 4.04 -6.02
N SER A 54 -6.01 3.07 -5.81
CA SER A 54 -5.68 1.77 -5.20
C SER A 54 -4.67 1.01 -6.06
N ASP A 55 -4.85 1.01 -7.39
CA ASP A 55 -3.91 0.43 -8.34
C ASP A 55 -2.50 1.03 -8.20
N LEU A 56 -2.40 2.35 -8.08
CA LEU A 56 -1.11 3.02 -7.88
C LEU A 56 -0.46 2.62 -6.55
N LEU A 57 -1.22 2.64 -5.45
CA LEU A 57 -0.71 2.34 -4.12
C LEU A 57 -0.23 0.90 -3.97
N VAL A 58 -0.89 -0.07 -4.62
CA VAL A 58 -0.52 -1.50 -4.53
C VAL A 58 0.48 -1.93 -5.61
N SER A 59 0.69 -1.14 -6.67
CA SER A 59 1.55 -1.48 -7.82
C SER A 59 3.00 -1.87 -7.48
N GLY A 60 3.48 -1.54 -6.29
CA GLY A 60 4.88 -1.69 -5.91
C GLY A 60 5.79 -0.58 -6.46
N ARG A 61 5.22 0.54 -6.92
CA ARG A 61 5.97 1.75 -7.29
C ARG A 61 6.79 2.32 -6.13
N TRP A 62 6.27 2.23 -4.91
CA TRP A 62 6.97 2.63 -3.68
C TRP A 62 7.29 1.40 -2.82
N THR A 63 8.46 1.40 -2.19
CA THR A 63 8.73 0.48 -1.08
C THR A 63 7.99 0.96 0.17
N HIS A 64 7.65 0.07 1.10
CA HIS A 64 6.98 0.41 2.36
C HIS A 64 7.68 1.53 3.17
N GLY A 65 9.01 1.68 3.02
CA GLY A 65 9.78 2.73 3.70
C GLY A 65 9.79 4.08 2.99
N ASN A 66 9.32 4.18 1.75
CA ASN A 66 9.37 5.40 0.97
C ASN A 66 8.14 6.28 1.31
N PRO A 67 8.33 7.47 1.92
CA PRO A 67 7.21 8.34 2.23
C PRO A 67 6.58 8.88 0.94
N ILE A 68 5.26 9.02 0.94
CA ILE A 68 4.52 9.73 -0.09
C ILE A 68 4.52 11.22 0.27
N THR A 69 5.08 12.06 -0.60
CA THR A 69 5.09 13.51 -0.43
C THR A 69 3.73 14.13 -0.74
N VAL A 70 3.51 15.37 -0.27
CA VAL A 70 2.26 16.11 -0.57
C VAL A 70 2.08 16.29 -2.09
N THR A 71 3.17 16.51 -2.82
CA THR A 71 3.13 16.66 -4.28
C THR A 71 2.70 15.35 -4.94
N GLU A 72 3.35 14.23 -4.62
CA GLU A 72 2.98 12.91 -5.16
C GLU A 72 1.53 12.54 -4.81
N ALA A 73 1.10 12.82 -3.58
CA ALA A 73 -0.28 12.55 -3.16
C ALA A 73 -1.30 13.32 -3.99
N ARG A 74 -1.03 14.60 -4.29
CA ARG A 74 -1.88 15.41 -5.17
C ARG A 74 -1.89 14.90 -6.60
N GLU A 75 -0.73 14.51 -7.12
CA GLU A 75 -0.60 13.94 -8.47
C GLU A 75 -1.36 12.61 -8.61
N MET A 76 -1.43 11.82 -7.54
CA MET A 76 -2.25 10.61 -7.49
C MET A 76 -3.76 10.90 -7.41
N GLY A 77 -4.17 12.14 -7.13
CA GLY A 77 -5.57 12.51 -6.94
C GLY A 77 -6.08 12.33 -5.51
N LEU A 78 -5.20 12.17 -4.52
CA LEU A 78 -5.60 12.13 -3.11
C LEU A 78 -6.00 13.52 -2.60
N ASN A 79 -7.07 13.55 -1.81
CA ASN A 79 -7.56 14.73 -1.11
C ASN A 79 -6.65 15.08 0.08
N VAL A 80 -5.50 15.70 -0.19
CA VAL A 80 -4.51 16.07 0.85
C VAL A 80 -4.47 17.57 1.14
N LYS A 81 -4.41 17.90 2.43
CA LYS A 81 -4.19 19.27 2.93
C LYS A 81 -2.85 19.35 3.64
N ALA A 82 -2.09 20.41 3.35
CA ALA A 82 -0.83 20.72 4.02
C ALA A 82 -1.05 21.75 5.16
N GLY A 83 -0.06 21.89 6.04
CA GLY A 83 -0.10 22.87 7.12
C GLY A 83 -0.88 22.41 8.36
N MET A 84 -0.74 21.13 8.73
CA MET A 84 -1.23 20.64 10.02
C MET A 84 -0.56 21.41 11.17
N PRO A 85 -1.30 21.89 12.20
CA PRO A 85 -0.69 22.59 13.33
C PRO A 85 0.35 21.72 14.05
N ALA A 86 1.37 22.36 14.62
CA ALA A 86 2.49 21.66 15.27
C ALA A 86 2.02 20.71 16.37
N ASP A 87 1.08 21.15 17.21
CA ASP A 87 0.53 20.35 18.32
C ASP A 87 -0.10 19.03 17.86
N PHE A 88 -0.74 19.01 16.68
CA PHE A 88 -1.28 17.78 16.07
C PHE A 88 -0.17 16.86 15.59
N VAL A 89 0.90 17.42 15.02
CA VAL A 89 2.08 16.64 14.60
C VAL A 89 2.75 16.00 15.82
N ASP A 90 2.86 16.75 16.92
CA ASP A 90 3.43 16.26 18.17
C ASP A 90 2.57 15.17 18.82
N LEU A 91 1.24 15.30 18.77
CA LEU A 91 0.32 14.27 19.21
C LEU A 91 0.54 12.94 18.45
N VAL A 92 0.68 12.99 17.13
CA VAL A 92 0.93 11.80 16.32
C VAL A 92 2.29 11.18 16.63
N ARG A 93 3.33 12.00 16.90
CA ARG A 93 4.66 11.51 17.26
C ARG A 93 4.66 10.71 18.56
N VAL A 94 3.95 11.19 19.59
CA VAL A 94 3.93 10.52 20.90
C VAL A 94 3.05 9.26 20.91
N HIS A 95 2.12 9.13 19.96
CA HIS A 95 1.25 7.95 19.79
C HIS A 95 1.73 6.98 18.69
N ARG A 96 2.92 7.17 18.11
CA ARG A 96 3.49 6.17 17.22
C ARG A 96 3.72 4.88 17.99
N VAL A 97 2.78 3.94 17.83
CA VAL A 97 2.76 2.63 18.47
C VAL A 97 4.14 1.98 18.30
N SER A 98 4.76 1.65 19.42
CA SER A 98 5.96 0.81 19.44
C SER A 98 5.67 -0.46 18.62
N ARG A 99 6.55 -0.85 17.71
CA ARG A 99 6.43 -1.97 16.75
C ARG A 99 6.16 -3.37 17.36
N ARG A 100 5.72 -3.49 18.61
CA ARG A 100 5.37 -4.74 19.28
C ARG A 100 3.87 -5.06 19.12
N GLY A 101 3.54 -5.58 17.93
CA GLY A 101 2.71 -6.79 17.78
C GLY A 101 1.26 -6.83 18.27
N GLY A 102 0.48 -5.75 18.18
CA GLY A 102 -0.99 -5.80 18.27
C GLY A 102 -1.65 -5.43 16.93
N PRO A 103 -2.86 -5.93 16.61
CA PRO A 103 -3.52 -5.63 15.34
C PRO A 103 -3.77 -4.11 15.22
N SER A 104 -3.28 -3.49 14.14
CA SER A 104 -3.36 -2.05 13.94
C SER A 104 -4.78 -1.55 13.61
N VAL A 105 -5.66 -2.44 13.14
CA VAL A 105 -7.10 -2.20 13.01
C VAL A 105 -7.81 -3.54 13.20
N ALA A 106 -8.83 -3.59 14.05
CA ALA A 106 -9.78 -4.69 14.15
C ALA A 106 -11.17 -4.13 13.88
N PHE A 107 -11.85 -4.66 12.86
CA PHE A 107 -13.24 -4.31 12.57
C PHE A 107 -14.18 -5.29 13.29
N ARG A 108 -15.22 -4.76 13.93
CA ARG A 108 -16.46 -5.44 14.27
C ARG A 108 -17.61 -4.65 13.66
#